data_AF-A0A2D5EI74-F1
#
_entry.id   AF-A0A2D5EI74-F1
#
_cell.length_a   1.000
_cell.length_b   1.000
_cell.length_c   1.000
_cell.angle_alpha   90.00
_cell.angle_beta   90.00
_cell.angle_gamma   90.00
#
_symmetry.space_group_name_H-M   'P 1'
#
loop_
_entity.id
_entity.type
_entity.pdbx_description
1 polymer ?
#
loop_
_entity_poly.entity_id
_entity_poly.type
_entity_poly.pdbx_seq_one_letter_code
_entity_poly.pdbx_strand_id
1 'polypeptide(L)'
;MKTLELVITDFCNLSCNNCGQGTPWHKTKQNMSMDYLREISDYFEPHEFEHIKISGGEPTLFREFDTFCSELQTLFPAKAYSMATNGKKLKKYLDDIKVFNWIDLSRYPGLNDKEFDELLALEIPNVKYFEKHDGEEMMDIRIFPNYEKKNIFNKCSWPKDIYKIVQDRIYPCCIAFGLTTIRNDEKLSEDKLGVILDHHWRENLQKLNIEFACKQCWVPV
;
A
#
# COMPACT_ATOMS: atom_id res chain seq x y z
N MET A 1 13.41 1.13 -10.27
CA MET A 1 12.35 0.15 -10.56
C MET A 1 11.02 0.85 -10.41
N LYS A 2 10.33 1.14 -11.51
CA LYS A 2 9.00 1.79 -11.51
C LYS A 2 7.98 0.81 -10.89
N THR A 3 7.28 1.25 -9.85
CA THR A 3 6.40 0.38 -9.02
C THR A 3 4.97 0.88 -9.01
N LEU A 4 4.01 -0.05 -9.13
CA LEU A 4 2.59 0.17 -8.89
C LEU A 4 2.18 -0.59 -7.64
N GLU A 5 1.62 0.10 -6.65
CA GLU A 5 1.00 -0.50 -5.48
C GLU A 5 -0.53 -0.55 -5.66
N LEU A 6 -1.10 -1.75 -5.60
CA LEU A 6 -2.54 -1.98 -5.70
C LEU A 6 -3.11 -2.26 -4.30
N VAL A 7 -3.96 -1.35 -3.79
CA VAL A 7 -4.73 -1.55 -2.56
C VAL A 7 -6.05 -2.22 -2.94
N ILE A 8 -6.08 -3.55 -2.91
CA ILE A 8 -7.23 -4.34 -3.38
C ILE A 8 -8.41 -4.37 -2.40
N THR A 9 -8.17 -3.99 -1.15
CA THR A 9 -9.19 -3.89 -0.10
C THR A 9 -8.78 -2.86 0.95
N ASP A 10 -9.72 -2.04 1.42
CA ASP A 10 -9.52 -1.13 2.56
C ASP A 10 -9.82 -1.81 3.90
N PHE A 11 -10.26 -3.06 3.90
CA PHE A 11 -10.56 -3.77 5.15
C PHE A 11 -9.28 -4.34 5.74
N CYS A 12 -9.14 -4.20 7.06
CA CYS A 12 -8.08 -4.80 7.85
C CYS A 12 -8.71 -5.46 9.08
N ASN A 13 -8.12 -6.58 9.52
CA ASN A 13 -8.47 -7.29 10.74
C ASN A 13 -7.57 -6.89 11.92
N LEU A 14 -6.73 -5.87 11.73
CA LEU A 14 -5.97 -5.20 12.78
C LEU A 14 -6.41 -3.73 12.89
N SER A 15 -6.21 -3.17 14.08
CA SER A 15 -6.46 -1.76 14.40
C SER A 15 -5.19 -1.13 14.97
N CYS A 16 -4.15 -1.03 14.14
CA CYS A 16 -2.83 -0.53 14.54
C CYS A 16 -2.88 0.98 14.82
N ASN A 17 -2.23 1.42 15.89
CA ASN A 17 -2.22 2.83 16.32
C ASN A 17 -1.55 3.77 15.32
N ASN A 18 -0.60 3.27 14.52
CA ASN A 18 0.21 4.06 13.58
C ASN A 18 0.22 3.44 12.19
N CYS A 19 -0.94 2.99 11.69
CA CYS A 19 -1.04 2.33 10.38
C CYS A 19 -0.60 3.24 9.23
N GLY A 20 0.57 2.97 8.64
CA GLY A 20 1.14 3.78 7.54
C GLY A 20 0.23 3.94 6.31
N GLN A 21 -0.75 3.05 6.13
CA GLN A 21 -1.73 3.07 5.03
C GLN A 21 -2.94 3.98 5.30
N GLY A 22 -3.11 4.46 6.54
CA GLY A 22 -4.26 5.25 6.94
C GLY A 22 -5.54 4.42 7.14
N THR A 23 -5.49 3.09 6.96
CA THR A 23 -6.66 2.20 6.88
C THR A 23 -7.67 2.34 8.03
N PRO A 24 -7.26 2.45 9.31
CA PRO A 24 -8.22 2.65 10.40
C PRO A 24 -9.02 3.96 10.30
N TRP A 25 -8.47 4.98 9.65
CA TRP A 25 -9.05 6.33 9.53
C TRP A 25 -9.80 6.58 8.23
N HIS A 26 -9.92 5.56 7.36
CA HIS A 26 -10.75 5.66 6.16
C HIS A 26 -12.22 5.85 6.54
N LYS A 27 -12.82 6.95 6.07
CA LYS A 27 -14.24 7.23 6.30
C LYS A 27 -15.14 6.22 5.59
N THR A 28 -14.75 5.79 4.39
CA THR A 28 -15.52 4.88 3.54
C THR A 28 -14.61 3.78 3.02
N LYS A 29 -14.71 2.59 3.61
CA LYS A 29 -13.94 1.41 3.20
C LYS A 29 -14.63 0.67 2.08
N GLN A 30 -13.86 0.25 1.08
CA GLN A 30 -14.34 -0.50 -0.07
C GLN A 30 -13.46 -1.72 -0.34
N ASN A 31 -14.02 -2.68 -1.07
CA ASN A 31 -13.23 -3.70 -1.76
C ASN A 31 -13.25 -3.33 -3.24
N MET A 32 -12.13 -3.51 -3.93
CA MET A 32 -12.19 -3.61 -5.39
C MET A 32 -13.00 -4.86 -5.77
N SER A 33 -13.48 -4.92 -7.00
CA SER A 33 -14.02 -6.17 -7.57
C SER A 33 -13.04 -6.72 -8.61
N MET A 34 -13.12 -8.02 -8.89
CA MET A 34 -12.35 -8.59 -10.01
C MET A 34 -12.71 -7.93 -11.34
N ASP A 35 -13.97 -7.56 -11.56
CA ASP A 35 -14.39 -6.85 -12.78
C ASP A 35 -13.72 -5.48 -12.90
N TYR A 36 -13.63 -4.74 -11.78
CA TYR A 36 -12.93 -3.46 -11.76
C TYR A 36 -11.43 -3.63 -11.97
N LEU A 37 -10.81 -4.65 -11.35
CA LEU A 37 -9.39 -4.96 -11.56
C LEU A 37 -9.06 -5.30 -13.01
N ARG A 38 -9.96 -6.02 -13.70
CA ARG A 38 -9.85 -6.31 -15.14
C ARG A 38 -10.08 -5.07 -16.01
N GLU A 39 -11.02 -4.21 -15.63
CA GLU A 39 -11.24 -2.94 -16.31
C GLU A 39 -9.99 -2.06 -16.25
N ILE A 40 -9.44 -1.84 -15.05
CA ILE A 40 -8.31 -0.93 -14.90
C ILE A 40 -7.00 -1.49 -15.43
N SER A 41 -6.87 -2.82 -15.61
CA SER A 41 -5.67 -3.37 -16.25
C SER A 41 -5.49 -2.85 -17.68
N ASP A 42 -6.58 -2.56 -18.39
CA ASP A 42 -6.54 -2.00 -19.75
C ASP A 42 -6.06 -0.54 -19.78
N TYR A 43 -5.90 0.11 -18.62
CA TYR A 43 -5.38 1.48 -18.53
C TYR A 43 -3.85 1.53 -18.50
N PHE A 44 -3.18 0.38 -18.46
CA PHE A 44 -1.73 0.24 -18.35
C PHE A 44 -1.16 -0.56 -19.52
N GLU A 45 0.00 -0.13 -20.00
CA GLU A 45 0.73 -0.91 -21.00
C GLU A 45 1.41 -2.12 -20.33
N PRO A 46 1.50 -3.28 -21.01
CA PRO A 46 2.22 -4.43 -20.49
C PRO A 46 3.66 -4.07 -20.09
N HIS A 47 4.08 -4.44 -18.88
CA HIS A 47 5.40 -4.11 -18.32
C HIS A 47 5.69 -2.61 -18.18
N GLU A 48 4.66 -1.74 -18.19
CA GLU A 48 4.82 -0.32 -17.87
C GLU A 48 5.42 -0.13 -16.47
N PHE A 49 5.06 -1.02 -15.54
CA PHE A 49 5.63 -1.12 -14.22
C PHE A 49 6.54 -2.35 -14.15
N GLU A 50 7.74 -2.16 -13.63
CA GLU A 50 8.68 -3.25 -13.44
C GLU A 50 8.30 -4.11 -12.23
N HIS A 51 7.58 -3.52 -11.27
CA HIS A 51 7.17 -4.17 -10.03
C HIS A 51 5.73 -3.83 -9.67
N ILE A 52 4.95 -4.86 -9.37
CA ILE A 52 3.59 -4.74 -8.84
C ILE A 52 3.61 -5.15 -7.37
N LYS A 53 3.22 -4.25 -6.49
CA LYS A 53 3.06 -4.50 -5.05
C LYS A 53 1.59 -4.60 -4.72
N ILE A 54 1.20 -5.66 -4.02
CA ILE A 54 -0.15 -5.85 -3.52
C ILE A 54 -0.19 -5.48 -2.04
N SER A 55 -1.13 -4.62 -1.70
CA SER A 55 -1.40 -4.24 -0.32
C SER A 55 -2.90 -4.02 -0.13
N GLY A 56 -3.25 -3.32 0.93
CA GLY A 56 -4.62 -3.20 1.40
C GLY A 56 -4.64 -2.54 2.77
N GLY A 57 -5.77 -2.70 3.44
CA GLY A 57 -5.74 -2.93 4.88
C GLY A 57 -5.07 -4.26 5.20
N GLU A 58 -5.66 -5.36 4.72
CA GLU A 58 -5.07 -6.71 4.73
C GLU A 58 -5.50 -7.46 3.45
N PRO A 59 -4.59 -7.70 2.50
CA PRO A 59 -4.94 -8.33 1.21
C PRO A 59 -5.69 -9.65 1.33
N THR A 60 -5.37 -10.48 2.33
CA THR A 60 -6.00 -11.79 2.53
C THR A 60 -7.47 -11.71 2.99
N LEU A 61 -8.00 -10.50 3.24
CA LEU A 61 -9.42 -10.23 3.44
C LEU A 61 -10.19 -9.97 2.15
N PHE A 62 -9.51 -9.74 1.02
CA PHE A 62 -10.17 -9.63 -0.26
C PHE A 62 -10.88 -10.96 -0.58
N ARG A 63 -12.17 -10.88 -0.92
CA ARG A 63 -13.04 -12.07 -1.04
C ARG A 63 -12.54 -13.04 -2.11
N GLU A 64 -12.05 -12.49 -3.22
CA GLU A 64 -11.60 -13.21 -4.41
C GLU A 64 -10.07 -13.19 -4.50
N PHE A 65 -9.40 -13.26 -3.34
CA PHE A 65 -7.94 -13.16 -3.27
C PHE A 65 -7.20 -14.26 -4.04
N ASP A 66 -7.72 -15.49 -3.99
CA ASP A 66 -7.26 -16.63 -4.78
C ASP A 66 -7.39 -16.38 -6.29
N THR A 67 -8.58 -15.97 -6.74
CA THR A 67 -8.85 -15.60 -8.13
C THR A 67 -7.90 -14.48 -8.58
N PHE A 68 -7.74 -13.44 -7.76
CA PHE A 68 -6.83 -12.34 -8.04
C PHE A 68 -5.38 -12.81 -8.19
N CYS A 69 -4.87 -13.62 -7.27
CA CYS A 69 -3.53 -14.18 -7.36
C CYS A 69 -3.34 -14.97 -8.67
N SER A 70 -4.35 -15.74 -9.08
CA SER A 70 -4.29 -16.53 -10.33
C SER A 70 -4.26 -15.66 -11.59
N GLU A 71 -4.89 -14.48 -11.57
CA GLU A 71 -4.98 -13.56 -12.71
C GLU A 71 -3.91 -12.44 -12.68
N LEU A 72 -3.25 -12.22 -11.54
CA LEU A 72 -2.37 -11.08 -11.28
C LEU A 72 -1.34 -10.82 -12.39
N GLN A 73 -0.63 -11.86 -12.83
CA GLN A 73 0.42 -11.71 -13.85
C GLN A 73 -0.15 -11.41 -15.25
N THR A 74 -1.40 -11.79 -15.50
CA THR A 74 -2.12 -11.50 -16.75
C THR A 74 -2.65 -10.07 -16.75
N LEU A 75 -3.27 -9.64 -15.64
CA LEU A 75 -3.84 -8.29 -15.51
C LEU A 75 -2.76 -7.21 -15.40
N PHE A 76 -1.68 -7.50 -14.68
CA PHE A 76 -0.59 -6.55 -14.46
C PHE A 76 0.76 -7.20 -14.77
N PRO A 77 1.13 -7.38 -16.06
CA PRO A 77 2.41 -7.97 -16.44
C PRO A 77 3.59 -7.12 -15.97
N ALA A 78 4.52 -7.73 -15.23
CA ALA A 78 5.68 -7.08 -14.63
C ALA A 78 6.83 -8.06 -14.38
N LYS A 79 8.02 -7.55 -14.08
CA LYS A 79 9.21 -8.38 -13.79
C LYS A 79 9.18 -8.97 -12.39
N ALA A 80 8.51 -8.30 -11.45
CA ALA A 80 8.47 -8.68 -10.05
C ALA A 80 7.10 -8.37 -9.42
N TYR A 81 6.74 -9.21 -8.45
CA TYR A 81 5.52 -9.11 -7.67
C TYR A 81 5.84 -9.21 -6.18
N SER A 82 5.23 -8.35 -5.38
CA SER A 82 5.31 -8.46 -3.93
C SER A 82 3.98 -8.25 -3.25
N MET A 83 3.89 -8.67 -2.00
CA MET A 83 2.73 -8.44 -1.15
C MET A 83 3.18 -7.97 0.23
N ALA A 84 2.44 -7.03 0.82
CA ALA A 84 2.53 -6.72 2.25
C ALA A 84 1.31 -7.30 2.99
N THR A 85 1.54 -8.04 4.08
CA THR A 85 0.49 -8.70 4.86
C THR A 85 0.82 -8.75 6.36
N ASN A 86 -0.21 -8.73 7.19
CA ASN A 86 -0.12 -9.01 8.63
C ASN A 86 -0.19 -10.52 8.95
N GLY A 87 -0.41 -11.38 7.96
CA GLY A 87 -0.30 -12.82 8.12
C GLY A 87 -1.52 -13.54 8.73
N LYS A 88 -2.48 -12.85 9.37
CA LYS A 88 -3.53 -13.52 10.17
C LYS A 88 -4.37 -14.56 9.41
N LYS A 89 -4.54 -14.39 8.09
CA LYS A 89 -5.24 -15.36 7.23
C LYS A 89 -4.36 -15.96 6.14
N LEU A 90 -3.06 -15.69 6.14
CA LEU A 90 -2.14 -16.09 5.06
C LEU A 90 -2.05 -17.61 4.90
N LYS A 91 -2.19 -18.39 5.98
CA LYS A 91 -2.20 -19.86 5.96
C LYS A 91 -3.27 -20.46 5.03
N LYS A 92 -4.37 -19.75 4.78
CA LYS A 92 -5.43 -20.21 3.86
C LYS A 92 -4.96 -20.18 2.40
N TYR A 93 -3.96 -19.37 2.07
CA TYR A 93 -3.60 -18.98 0.71
C TYR A 93 -2.14 -19.35 0.36
N LEU A 94 -1.57 -20.37 1.00
CA LEU A 94 -0.15 -20.73 0.82
C LEU A 94 0.22 -21.10 -0.61
N ASP A 95 -0.73 -21.66 -1.37
CA ASP A 95 -0.53 -21.96 -2.79
C ASP A 95 -0.67 -20.70 -3.66
N ASP A 96 -1.64 -19.84 -3.36
CA ASP A 96 -1.92 -18.62 -4.13
C ASP A 96 -0.77 -17.61 -4.06
N ILE A 97 -0.13 -17.49 -2.90
CA ILE A 97 0.96 -16.53 -2.67
C ILE A 97 2.28 -16.90 -3.37
N LYS A 98 2.37 -18.07 -4.01
CA LYS A 98 3.55 -18.48 -4.81
C LYS A 98 3.78 -17.59 -6.02
N VAL A 99 2.76 -16.82 -6.44
CA VAL A 99 2.87 -15.81 -7.50
C VAL A 99 3.83 -14.66 -7.12
N PHE A 100 4.05 -14.42 -5.82
CA PHE A 100 4.86 -13.32 -5.33
C PHE A 100 6.35 -13.69 -5.26
N ASN A 101 7.19 -12.80 -5.78
CA ASN A 101 8.65 -12.92 -5.66
C ASN A 101 9.13 -12.66 -4.24
N TRP A 102 8.43 -11.85 -3.45
CA TRP A 102 8.62 -11.77 -2.00
C TRP A 102 7.36 -11.29 -1.28
N ILE A 103 7.29 -11.64 0.00
CA ILE A 103 6.17 -11.30 0.88
C ILE A 103 6.73 -10.57 2.09
N ASP A 104 6.28 -9.33 2.29
CA ASP A 104 6.60 -8.52 3.46
C ASP A 104 5.60 -8.85 4.58
N LEU A 105 5.99 -9.75 5.48
CA LEU A 105 5.22 -10.17 6.64
C LEU A 105 5.52 -9.25 7.83
N SER A 106 4.52 -8.51 8.28
CA SER A 106 4.68 -7.58 9.41
C SER A 106 4.16 -8.18 10.70
N ARG A 107 5.02 -8.25 11.73
CA ARG A 107 4.63 -8.50 13.12
C ARG A 107 4.19 -7.19 13.75
N TYR A 108 3.00 -7.18 14.31
CA TYR A 108 2.48 -6.13 15.18
C TYR A 108 2.35 -6.74 16.58
N PRO A 109 3.31 -6.49 17.49
CA PRO A 109 3.32 -7.09 18.82
C PRO A 109 1.99 -6.91 19.55
N GLY A 110 1.46 -8.00 20.11
CA GLY A 110 0.16 -8.07 20.78
C GLY A 110 -1.04 -8.23 19.85
N LEU A 111 -0.89 -8.06 18.52
CA LEU A 111 -2.01 -8.09 17.56
C LEU A 111 -2.03 -9.35 16.68
N ASN A 112 -0.87 -9.87 16.31
CA ASN A 112 -0.74 -11.04 15.42
C ASN A 112 0.40 -12.01 15.80
N ASP A 113 0.93 -11.95 17.02
CA ASP A 113 2.11 -12.72 17.43
C ASP A 113 1.97 -14.22 17.13
N LYS A 114 0.85 -14.82 17.54
CA LYS A 114 0.58 -16.24 17.34
C LYS A 114 0.64 -16.62 15.86
N GLU A 115 -0.11 -15.90 15.01
CA GLU A 115 -0.16 -16.22 13.58
C GLU A 115 1.19 -15.97 12.90
N PHE A 116 1.92 -14.94 13.35
CA PHE A 116 3.26 -14.64 12.86
C PHE A 116 4.26 -15.76 13.19
N ASP A 117 4.35 -16.17 14.46
CA ASP A 117 5.26 -17.25 14.89
C ASP A 117 4.92 -18.56 14.18
N GLU A 118 3.63 -18.87 14.04
CA GLU A 118 3.17 -20.04 13.32
C GLU A 118 3.51 -20.00 11.81
N LEU A 119 3.51 -18.83 11.17
CA LEU A 119 3.91 -18.69 9.76
C LEU A 119 5.42 -18.82 9.57
N LEU A 120 6.23 -18.29 10.49
CA LEU A 120 7.68 -18.46 10.44
C LEU A 120 8.08 -19.94 10.53
N ALA A 121 7.39 -20.71 11.37
CA ALA A 121 7.62 -22.15 11.52
C ALA A 121 7.31 -22.96 10.25
N LEU A 122 6.58 -22.41 9.29
CA LEU A 122 6.29 -23.07 8.01
C LEU A 122 7.40 -22.89 6.97
N GLU A 123 8.41 -22.05 7.24
CA GLU A 123 9.53 -21.78 6.33
C GLU A 123 9.10 -21.43 4.90
N ILE A 124 8.03 -20.62 4.79
CA ILE A 124 7.46 -20.20 3.50
C ILE A 124 8.57 -19.46 2.70
N PRO A 125 8.82 -19.85 1.44
CA PRO A 125 9.87 -19.23 0.64
C PRO A 125 9.58 -17.74 0.40
N ASN A 126 10.65 -16.96 0.27
CA ASN A 126 10.61 -15.55 -0.08
C ASN A 126 9.86 -14.62 0.90
N VAL A 127 9.61 -15.07 2.14
CA VAL A 127 9.08 -14.20 3.20
C VAL A 127 10.20 -13.35 3.79
N LYS A 128 10.00 -12.04 3.79
CA LYS A 128 10.77 -11.07 4.57
C LYS A 128 9.92 -10.64 5.74
N TYR A 129 10.48 -10.67 6.94
CA TYR A 129 9.75 -10.29 8.13
C TYR A 129 10.21 -8.95 8.69
N PHE A 130 9.26 -8.22 9.27
CA PHE A 130 9.47 -6.92 9.88
C PHE A 130 8.73 -6.87 11.20
N GLU A 131 9.39 -6.42 12.27
CA GLU A 131 8.69 -6.05 13.50
C GLU A 131 8.27 -4.59 13.44
N LYS A 132 7.00 -4.34 13.75
CA LYS A 132 6.38 -3.01 13.75
C LYS A 132 6.07 -2.64 15.19
N HIS A 133 6.90 -1.80 15.79
CA HIS A 133 6.61 -1.25 17.11
C HIS A 133 5.74 0.01 17.00
N ASP A 134 4.96 0.28 18.06
CA ASP A 134 4.10 1.45 18.12
C ASP A 134 4.92 2.74 17.94
N GLY A 135 4.69 3.41 16.80
CA GLY A 135 5.28 4.70 16.46
C GLY A 135 6.41 4.67 15.45
N GLU A 136 6.88 3.47 15.07
CA GLU A 136 8.00 3.34 14.13
C GLU A 136 7.57 3.36 12.66
N GLU A 137 6.29 3.10 12.35
CA GLU A 137 5.76 3.16 10.99
C GLU A 137 5.59 4.58 10.46
N MET A 138 5.36 5.55 11.36
CA MET A 138 5.22 6.95 11.02
C MET A 138 6.11 7.76 11.92
N MET A 139 7.17 8.34 11.38
CA MET A 139 7.92 9.38 12.09
C MET A 139 7.25 10.74 11.85
N ASP A 140 6.03 10.83 12.37
CA ASP A 140 5.25 12.05 12.35
C ASP A 140 5.65 12.94 13.51
N ILE A 141 6.31 14.06 13.21
CA ILE A 141 6.72 15.08 14.19
C ILE A 141 5.56 15.64 15.04
N ARG A 142 4.30 15.49 14.61
CA ARG A 142 3.11 15.87 15.40
C ARG A 142 2.70 14.80 16.42
N ILE A 143 3.02 13.54 16.14
CA ILE A 143 2.80 12.40 17.05
C ILE A 143 4.02 12.24 17.98
N PHE A 144 5.23 12.58 17.48
CA PHE A 144 6.50 12.54 18.20
C PHE A 144 7.12 13.95 18.32
N PRO A 145 6.62 14.81 19.24
CA PRO A 145 7.02 16.21 19.34
C PRO A 145 8.50 16.43 19.69
N ASN A 146 9.19 15.41 20.20
CA ASN A 146 10.61 15.45 20.56
C ASN A 146 11.56 14.97 19.45
N TYR A 147 11.05 14.64 18.26
CA TYR A 147 11.88 14.20 17.13
C TYR A 147 12.55 15.41 16.45
N GLU A 148 13.88 15.40 16.33
CA GLU A 148 14.63 16.56 15.81
C GLU A 148 14.28 16.90 14.35
N LYS A 149 13.86 18.15 14.13
CA LYS A 149 13.34 18.73 12.86
C LYS A 149 14.28 18.78 11.65
N LYS A 150 15.47 18.17 11.67
CA LYS A 150 16.45 18.45 10.61
C LYS A 150 16.15 17.69 9.31
N ASN A 151 15.53 18.42 8.37
CA ASN A 151 15.53 18.16 6.92
C ASN A 151 14.83 16.89 6.38
N ILE A 152 13.94 16.24 7.15
CA ILE A 152 13.15 15.09 6.64
C ILE A 152 12.17 15.43 5.50
N PHE A 153 11.85 16.71 5.27
CA PHE A 153 10.88 17.10 4.24
C PHE A 153 11.51 17.59 2.93
N ASN A 154 12.85 17.69 2.88
CA ASN A 154 13.56 18.37 1.79
C ASN A 154 14.12 17.42 0.71
N LYS A 155 14.11 16.12 0.95
CA LYS A 155 14.46 15.09 -0.05
C LYS A 155 13.53 13.90 0.13
N CYS A 156 13.01 13.32 -0.95
CA CYS A 156 12.29 12.05 -0.84
C CYS A 156 13.30 10.91 -0.96
N SER A 157 13.34 10.00 0.02
CA SER A 157 14.18 8.79 -0.04
C SER A 157 13.53 7.65 -0.84
N TRP A 158 12.28 7.81 -1.27
CA TRP A 158 11.61 6.85 -2.14
C TRP A 158 11.87 7.15 -3.63
N PRO A 159 11.90 6.10 -4.49
CA PRO A 159 11.96 6.27 -5.93
C PRO A 159 10.87 7.22 -6.44
N LYS A 160 11.21 8.07 -7.40
CA LYS A 160 10.26 9.03 -8.02
C LYS A 160 9.15 8.35 -8.84
N ASP A 161 9.27 7.05 -9.09
CA ASP A 161 8.40 6.28 -9.97
C ASP A 161 7.54 5.27 -9.20
N ILE A 162 6.87 5.74 -8.14
CA ILE A 162 5.93 4.93 -7.36
C ILE A 162 4.54 5.51 -7.46
N TYR A 163 3.61 4.63 -7.81
CA TYR A 163 2.21 4.95 -7.98
C TYR A 163 1.41 4.02 -7.09
N LYS A 164 0.29 4.51 -6.58
CA LYS A 164 -0.58 3.74 -5.71
C LYS A 164 -2.01 3.90 -6.17
N ILE A 165 -2.70 2.79 -6.35
CA ILE A 165 -4.13 2.76 -6.63
C ILE A 165 -4.86 2.44 -5.34
N VAL A 166 -5.84 3.27 -5.01
CA VAL A 166 -6.78 3.04 -3.92
C VAL A 166 -8.17 3.38 -4.42
N GLN A 167 -9.10 2.43 -4.29
CA GLN A 167 -10.46 2.57 -4.84
C GLN A 167 -10.40 2.94 -6.32
N ASP A 168 -11.06 4.03 -6.73
CA ASP A 168 -11.15 4.51 -8.10
C ASP A 168 -10.07 5.53 -8.47
N ARG A 169 -9.00 5.64 -7.68
CA ARG A 169 -8.01 6.71 -7.80
C ARG A 169 -6.59 6.20 -7.85
N ILE A 170 -5.75 6.95 -8.57
CA ILE A 170 -4.30 6.75 -8.60
C ILE A 170 -3.57 7.97 -8.02
N TYR A 171 -2.56 7.67 -7.21
CA TYR A 171 -1.74 8.63 -6.49
C TYR A 171 -0.28 8.52 -6.95
N PRO A 172 0.46 9.64 -7.07
CA PRO A 172 1.86 9.66 -7.50
C PRO A 172 2.84 9.38 -6.35
N CYS A 173 2.37 8.80 -5.24
CA CYS A 173 3.16 8.56 -4.04
C CYS A 173 2.51 7.49 -3.14
N CYS A 174 3.32 6.64 -2.51
CA CYS A 174 2.85 5.56 -1.63
C CYS A 174 2.10 6.04 -0.37
N ILE A 175 2.38 7.25 0.12
CA ILE A 175 1.75 7.82 1.33
C ILE A 175 0.70 8.90 1.05
N ALA A 176 0.53 9.35 -0.20
CA ALA A 176 -0.36 10.46 -0.54
C ALA A 176 -1.78 10.23 -0.04
N PHE A 177 -2.32 9.03 -0.27
CA PHE A 177 -3.63 8.64 0.26
C PHE A 177 -3.67 8.49 1.80
N GLY A 178 -2.57 8.07 2.43
CA GLY A 178 -2.47 8.10 3.89
C GLY A 178 -2.61 9.54 4.40
N LEU A 179 -1.98 10.51 3.74
CA LEU A 179 -2.06 11.91 4.13
C LEU A 179 -3.49 12.44 4.06
N THR A 180 -4.29 12.03 3.07
CA THR A 180 -5.69 12.49 2.96
C THR A 180 -6.60 11.96 4.06
N THR A 181 -6.25 10.82 4.64
CA THR A 181 -7.08 10.14 5.65
C THR A 181 -6.64 10.49 7.07
N ILE A 182 -5.33 10.58 7.30
CA ILE A 182 -4.74 10.85 8.62
C ILE A 182 -4.72 12.35 8.92
N ARG A 183 -4.50 13.21 7.92
CA ARG A 183 -4.48 14.67 8.12
C ARG A 183 -5.87 15.23 7.87
N ASN A 184 -6.51 15.72 8.92
CA ASN A 184 -7.75 16.50 8.80
C ASN A 184 -7.45 17.93 8.31
N ASP A 185 -6.97 18.05 7.06
CA ASP A 185 -6.62 19.31 6.40
C ASP A 185 -7.25 19.33 5.01
N GLU A 186 -8.04 20.36 4.71
CA GLU A 186 -8.73 20.53 3.42
C GLU A 186 -7.78 20.59 2.21
N LYS A 187 -6.52 20.96 2.43
CA LYS A 187 -5.48 20.98 1.39
C LYS A 187 -4.93 19.59 1.09
N LEU A 188 -5.23 18.61 1.92
CA LEU A 188 -4.85 17.21 1.79
C LEU A 188 -6.11 16.38 1.51
N SER A 189 -6.80 16.67 0.41
CA SER A 189 -7.92 15.86 -0.05
C SER A 189 -7.51 14.91 -1.17
N GLU A 190 -8.34 13.90 -1.43
CA GLU A 190 -8.12 12.94 -2.51
C GLU A 190 -8.00 13.61 -3.89
N ASP A 191 -8.78 14.66 -4.15
CA ASP A 191 -8.71 15.46 -5.39
C ASP A 191 -7.46 16.33 -5.52
N LYS A 192 -6.76 16.59 -4.40
CA LYS A 192 -5.50 17.34 -4.43
C LYS A 192 -4.30 16.42 -4.57
N LEU A 193 -4.40 15.18 -4.09
CA LEU A 193 -3.25 14.27 -3.98
C LEU A 193 -3.32 13.08 -4.93
N GLY A 194 -4.46 12.82 -5.57
CA GLY A 194 -4.64 11.78 -6.57
C GLY A 194 -5.67 12.20 -7.63
N VAL A 195 -5.77 11.41 -8.69
CA VAL A 195 -6.73 11.62 -9.77
C VAL A 195 -7.59 10.38 -9.94
N ILE A 196 -8.77 10.54 -10.54
CA ILE A 196 -9.58 9.40 -10.98
C ILE A 196 -8.74 8.54 -11.93
N LEU A 197 -8.81 7.24 -11.73
CA LEU A 197 -8.14 6.25 -12.54
C LEU A 197 -8.99 5.99 -13.80
N ASP A 198 -8.63 6.68 -14.88
CA ASP A 198 -9.18 6.52 -16.23
C ASP A 198 -8.04 6.50 -17.26
N HIS A 199 -8.35 6.35 -18.55
CA HIS A 199 -7.33 6.37 -19.62
C HIS A 199 -6.45 7.64 -19.66
N HIS A 200 -6.84 8.74 -19.01
CA HIS A 200 -6.12 10.01 -18.97
C HIS A 200 -5.41 10.27 -17.63
N TRP A 201 -5.29 9.23 -16.78
CA TRP A 201 -4.70 9.38 -15.45
C TRP A 201 -3.28 9.96 -15.48
N ARG A 202 -2.49 9.68 -16.53
CA ARG A 202 -1.12 10.15 -16.70
C ARG A 202 -1.06 11.66 -16.87
N GLU A 203 -1.86 12.19 -17.80
CA GLU A 203 -1.98 13.62 -18.06
C GLU A 203 -2.57 14.34 -16.84
N ASN A 204 -3.51 13.70 -16.15
CA ASN A 204 -4.14 14.27 -14.97
C ASN A 204 -3.18 14.34 -13.78
N LEU A 205 -2.33 13.33 -13.56
CA LEU A 205 -1.31 13.39 -12.51
C LEU A 205 -0.29 14.51 -12.74
N GLN A 206 0.09 14.80 -13.98
CA GLN A 206 1.02 15.90 -14.30
C GLN A 206 0.48 17.29 -13.91
N LYS A 207 -0.84 17.43 -13.78
CA LYS A 207 -1.50 18.67 -13.36
C LYS A 207 -1.54 18.84 -11.84
N LEU A 208 -1.23 17.79 -11.06
CA LEU A 208 -1.23 17.87 -9.61
C LEU A 208 -0.01 18.63 -9.09
N ASN A 209 -0.25 19.52 -8.13
CA ASN A 209 0.83 20.11 -7.32
C ASN A 209 0.78 19.52 -5.90
N ILE A 210 1.66 18.54 -5.65
CA ILE A 210 1.75 17.83 -4.37
C ILE A 210 2.81 18.40 -3.41
N GLU A 211 3.43 19.54 -3.73
CA GLU A 211 4.54 20.09 -2.92
C GLU A 211 4.10 20.37 -1.47
N PHE A 212 2.87 20.85 -1.28
CA PHE A 212 2.31 21.06 0.05
C PHE A 212 2.22 19.75 0.84
N ALA A 213 1.79 18.65 0.21
CA ALA A 213 1.71 17.34 0.84
C ALA A 213 3.08 16.75 1.17
N CYS A 214 4.08 16.97 0.32
CA CYS A 214 5.47 16.54 0.60
C CYS A 214 6.00 17.15 1.91
N LYS A 215 5.64 18.41 2.21
CA LYS A 215 6.02 19.09 3.48
C LYS A 215 5.28 18.55 4.72
N GLN A 216 4.28 17.69 4.53
CA GLN A 216 3.47 17.08 5.59
C GLN A 216 3.77 15.57 5.77
N CYS A 217 4.68 15.03 4.94
CA CYS A 217 5.10 13.64 4.88
C CYS A 217 5.76 13.14 6.18
N TRP A 218 5.41 11.95 6.65
CA TRP A 218 6.03 11.32 7.84
C TRP A 218 7.07 10.26 7.49
N VAL A 219 7.42 10.11 6.20
CA VAL A 219 8.44 9.16 5.77
C VAL A 219 9.81 9.80 6.00
N PRO A 220 10.70 9.15 6.78
CA PRO A 220 12.07 9.62 6.95
C PRO A 220 12.84 9.74 5.64
N VAL A 221 13.87 10.59 5.68
CA VAL A 221 14.91 10.72 4.65
C VAL A 221 16.12 9.93 5.05
#